data_AF-A0A9P5SXS6-F1
#
_entry.id   AF-A0A9P5SXS6-F1
#
_cell.length_a   1.000
_cell.length_b   1.000
_cell.length_c   1.000
_cell.angle_alpha   90.00
_cell.angle_beta   90.00
_cell.angle_gamma   90.00
#
_symmetry.space_group_name_H-M   'P 1'
#
loop_
_entity.id
_entity.type
_entity.pdbx_description
1 polymer ?
#
loop_
_entity_poly.entity_id
_entity_poly.type
_entity_poly.pdbx_seq_one_letter_code
_entity_poly.pdbx_strand_id
1 'polypeptide(L)'
;MSRKYIPVRARTLPSPPPAPPPPRPTALQPRPSAQRCGYILAEVTRNLFGSLQKVIIHIDGDPCVEKKKAYDSRGTERQTILNRLDILQHRMDQRSANGQFTSQAIISKIKRNLWRLFRFDDDDKQCLIDTLRAAGCIVCPCRTEADLCIGSRACNDGRTRYVVSGDSDLLIYRNIHRVLRPLPRTRGVFTLYTKEDVLKTLDLPSPRHLELFGIVNENDYSDNIPTLALARNAEIIRGIPYGDMTAMRDKYISEARRITRIPVPSTYFDMAYKCFHSLLQTLPDQRHAELNEEFFTRQGTFQASMHLRYRVRQQRINAALPAQSTSAQAAAQAAAIQAPQIPMRRPSDKTVVNMYRPVFATLSDQQLAN
;
A
#
# COMPACT_ATOMS: atom_id res chain seq x y z
N MET A 1 -21.59 80.49 -32.72
CA MET A 1 -21.11 80.11 -31.37
C MET A 1 -21.35 78.62 -31.16
N SER A 2 -20.32 77.81 -31.36
CA SER A 2 -20.41 76.35 -31.47
C SER A 2 -20.30 75.67 -30.10
N ARG A 3 -21.33 74.93 -29.69
CA ARG A 3 -21.40 74.21 -28.41
C ARG A 3 -20.52 72.95 -28.48
N LYS A 4 -19.47 72.91 -27.67
CA LYS A 4 -18.60 71.73 -27.49
C LYS A 4 -19.36 70.64 -26.72
N TYR A 5 -19.47 69.47 -27.34
CA TYR A 5 -20.03 68.24 -26.74
C TYR A 5 -18.96 67.60 -25.84
N ILE A 6 -19.33 67.30 -24.58
CA ILE A 6 -18.50 66.56 -23.62
C ILE A 6 -19.10 65.14 -23.51
N PRO A 7 -18.41 64.07 -23.90
CA PRO A 7 -18.94 62.72 -23.77
C PRO A 7 -18.87 62.24 -22.31
N VAL A 8 -20.03 61.87 -21.77
CA VAL A 8 -20.18 61.25 -20.45
C VAL A 8 -19.78 59.78 -20.54
N ARG A 9 -18.77 59.37 -19.77
CA ARG A 9 -18.37 57.95 -19.61
C ARG A 9 -19.51 57.15 -18.98
N ALA A 10 -19.96 56.11 -19.66
CA ALA A 10 -20.85 55.09 -19.10
C ALA A 10 -20.15 54.41 -17.91
N ARG A 11 -20.79 54.42 -16.74
CA ARG A 11 -20.38 53.61 -15.59
C ARG A 11 -20.62 52.14 -15.92
N THR A 12 -19.55 51.35 -15.96
CA THR A 12 -19.61 49.89 -15.94
C THR A 12 -20.27 49.44 -14.64
N LEU A 13 -21.37 48.68 -14.76
CA LEU A 13 -22.00 48.00 -13.65
C LEU A 13 -21.01 46.96 -13.07
N PRO A 14 -20.93 46.80 -11.73
CA PRO A 14 -20.12 45.75 -11.13
C PRO A 14 -20.65 44.38 -11.55
N SER A 15 -19.72 43.50 -11.92
CA SER A 15 -20.01 42.10 -12.24
C SER A 15 -20.71 41.42 -11.06
N PRO A 16 -21.71 40.55 -11.30
CA PRO A 16 -22.32 39.78 -10.23
C PRO A 16 -21.25 38.95 -9.51
N PRO A 17 -21.35 38.79 -8.18
CA PRO A 17 -20.41 37.98 -7.42
C PRO A 17 -20.39 36.54 -7.97
N PRO A 18 -19.22 35.89 -7.98
CA PRO A 18 -19.13 34.50 -8.42
C PRO A 18 -20.07 33.64 -7.59
N ALA A 19 -20.75 32.71 -8.27
CA ALA A 19 -21.65 31.77 -7.62
C ALA A 19 -20.91 31.07 -6.47
N PRO A 20 -21.55 30.88 -5.31
CA PRO A 20 -20.94 30.16 -4.20
C PRO A 20 -20.52 28.77 -4.69
N PRO A 21 -19.34 28.28 -4.26
CA PRO A 21 -18.88 26.95 -4.62
C PRO A 21 -19.95 25.93 -4.23
N PRO A 22 -20.14 24.86 -5.03
CA PRO A 22 -21.09 23.82 -4.69
C PRO A 22 -20.81 23.31 -3.27
N PRO A 23 -21.85 23.04 -2.46
CA PRO A 23 -21.66 22.53 -1.12
C PRO A 23 -20.76 21.28 -1.18
N ARG A 24 -19.71 21.26 -0.35
CA ARG A 24 -18.87 20.08 -0.19
C ARG A 24 -19.79 18.87 0.06
N PRO A 25 -19.52 17.72 -0.59
CA PRO A 25 -20.19 16.48 -0.23
C PRO A 25 -20.12 16.32 1.28
N THR A 26 -21.29 16.17 1.89
CA THR A 26 -21.44 15.84 3.31
C THR A 26 -20.51 14.67 3.61
N ALA A 27 -19.74 14.77 4.71
CA ALA A 27 -18.72 13.80 5.10
C ALA A 27 -19.16 12.37 4.77
N LEU A 28 -18.50 11.74 3.80
CA LEU A 28 -18.69 10.34 3.45
C LEU A 28 -18.61 9.55 4.76
N GLN A 29 -19.65 8.79 5.08
CA GLN A 29 -19.60 7.90 6.24
C GLN A 29 -18.34 7.03 6.14
N PRO A 30 -17.62 6.81 7.26
CA PRO A 30 -16.37 6.06 7.25
C PRO A 30 -16.59 4.70 6.59
N ARG A 31 -15.79 4.40 5.57
CA ARG A 31 -15.94 3.16 4.80
C ARG A 31 -15.69 1.98 5.75
N PRO A 32 -16.64 1.03 5.88
CA PRO A 32 -16.55 -0.06 6.85
C PRO A 32 -15.25 -0.90 6.74
N SER A 33 -14.60 -0.89 5.57
CA SER A 33 -13.34 -1.59 5.32
C SER A 33 -12.16 -0.97 6.06
N ALA A 34 -11.96 0.36 5.99
CA ALA A 34 -10.80 1.03 6.60
C ALA A 34 -10.86 1.00 8.13
N GLN A 35 -12.07 1.20 8.69
CA GLN A 35 -12.31 1.05 10.11
C GLN A 35 -12.00 -0.38 10.59
N ARG A 36 -12.47 -1.40 9.85
CA ARG A 36 -12.16 -2.79 10.18
C ARG A 36 -10.66 -3.09 10.09
N CYS A 37 -9.94 -2.51 9.11
CA CYS A 37 -8.47 -2.59 9.06
C CYS A 37 -7.84 -2.08 10.35
N GLY A 38 -8.28 -0.91 10.84
CA GLY A 38 -7.74 -0.28 12.05
C GLY A 38 -7.89 -1.16 13.28
N TYR A 39 -9.07 -1.74 13.51
CA TYR A 39 -9.28 -2.65 14.63
C TYR A 39 -8.40 -3.91 14.54
N ILE A 40 -8.35 -4.54 13.36
CA ILE A 40 -7.51 -5.73 13.14
C ILE A 40 -6.03 -5.40 13.36
N LEU A 41 -5.57 -4.26 12.84
CA LEU A 41 -4.17 -3.84 12.99
C LEU A 41 -3.84 -3.55 14.46
N ALA A 42 -4.72 -2.89 15.21
CA ALA A 42 -4.53 -2.66 16.64
C ALA A 42 -4.47 -3.98 17.42
N GLU A 43 -5.36 -4.93 17.11
CA GLU A 43 -5.37 -6.26 17.73
C GLU A 43 -4.07 -7.03 17.44
N VAL A 44 -3.66 -7.10 16.18
CA VAL A 44 -2.41 -7.77 15.77
C VAL A 44 -1.21 -7.10 16.43
N THR A 45 -1.16 -5.77 16.46
CA THR A 45 -0.07 -5.02 17.10
C THR A 45 0.01 -5.33 18.60
N ARG A 46 -1.14 -5.38 19.27
CA ARG A 46 -1.22 -5.74 20.70
C ARG A 46 -0.74 -7.16 20.95
N ASN A 47 -1.15 -8.10 20.11
CA ASN A 47 -0.79 -9.51 20.26
C ASN A 47 0.71 -9.75 20.01
N LEU A 48 1.33 -9.00 19.10
CA LEU A 48 2.74 -9.18 18.76
C LEU A 48 3.70 -8.40 19.67
N PHE A 49 3.32 -7.19 20.06
CA PHE A 49 4.24 -6.24 20.73
C PHE A 49 3.77 -5.83 22.13
N GLY A 50 2.64 -6.37 22.61
CA GLY A 50 2.09 -6.10 23.92
C GLY A 50 1.40 -4.74 23.98
N SER A 51 1.86 -3.86 24.87
CA SER A 51 1.21 -2.56 25.07
C SER A 51 1.30 -1.68 23.81
N LEU A 52 0.14 -1.18 23.35
CA LEU A 52 0.04 -0.28 22.21
C LEU A 52 0.73 1.07 22.43
N GLN A 53 1.00 1.44 23.68
CA GLN A 53 1.75 2.66 24.03
C GLN A 53 3.26 2.52 23.76
N LYS A 54 3.75 1.30 23.50
CA LYS A 54 5.15 1.05 23.13
C LYS A 54 5.38 1.07 21.62
N VAL A 55 4.31 1.15 20.82
CA VAL A 55 4.38 1.10 19.36
C VAL A 55 3.87 2.42 18.79
N ILE A 56 4.63 2.97 17.84
CA ILE A 56 4.22 4.14 17.07
C ILE A 56 3.95 3.66 15.66
N ILE A 57 2.73 3.87 15.18
CA ILE A 57 2.32 3.52 13.83
C ILE A 57 2.46 4.77 12.97
N HIS A 58 3.37 4.72 12.00
CA HIS A 58 3.55 5.78 11.01
C HIS A 58 2.68 5.50 9.79
N ILE A 59 1.91 6.49 9.36
CA ILE A 59 1.07 6.42 8.17
C ILE A 59 1.60 7.42 7.14
N ASP A 60 1.84 6.95 5.91
CA ASP A 60 2.30 7.80 4.80
C ASP A 60 1.34 8.96 4.55
N GLY A 61 1.93 10.14 4.39
CA GLY A 61 1.25 11.37 4.00
C GLY A 61 1.11 11.50 2.48
N ASP A 62 1.33 12.72 2.02
CA ASP A 62 1.26 13.05 0.59
C ASP A 62 2.49 12.48 -0.16
N PRO A 63 2.33 12.11 -1.45
CA PRO A 63 3.44 11.76 -2.31
C PRO A 63 4.51 12.87 -2.34
N CYS A 64 5.80 12.54 -2.35
CA CYS A 64 6.88 13.54 -2.46
C CYS A 64 7.41 13.68 -3.88
N VAL A 65 7.85 14.89 -4.27
CA VAL A 65 8.42 15.15 -5.61
C VAL A 65 9.57 14.20 -5.94
N GLU A 66 10.37 13.85 -4.92
CA GLU A 66 11.57 13.03 -5.11
C GLU A 66 11.28 11.59 -5.55
N LYS A 67 10.08 11.06 -5.29
CA LYS A 67 9.65 9.71 -5.72
C LYS A 67 8.82 9.72 -7.00
N LYS A 68 8.80 10.82 -7.77
CA LYS A 68 8.00 10.93 -9.01
C LYS A 68 8.21 9.73 -9.95
N LYS A 69 9.46 9.34 -10.18
CA LYS A 69 9.81 8.17 -10.99
C LYS A 69 9.14 6.89 -10.49
N ALA A 70 9.21 6.63 -9.19
CA ALA A 70 8.59 5.46 -8.57
C ALA A 70 7.06 5.50 -8.73
N TYR A 71 6.43 6.68 -8.59
CA TYR A 71 5.00 6.84 -8.81
C TYR A 71 4.60 6.63 -10.29
N ASP A 72 5.36 7.18 -11.24
CA ASP A 72 5.11 7.01 -12.68
C ASP A 72 5.22 5.53 -13.11
N SER A 73 6.22 4.82 -12.57
CA SER A 73 6.39 3.37 -12.79
C SER A 73 5.23 2.56 -12.22
N ARG A 74 4.82 2.86 -10.97
CA ARG A 74 3.64 2.24 -10.33
C ARG A 74 2.34 2.56 -11.08
N GLY A 75 2.22 3.75 -11.66
CA GLY A 75 1.10 4.16 -12.51
C GLY A 75 1.03 3.35 -13.82
N THR A 76 2.17 3.16 -14.48
CA THR A 76 2.27 2.29 -15.68
C THR A 76 1.91 0.84 -15.36
N GLU A 77 2.40 0.31 -14.23
CA GLU A 77 2.02 -1.02 -13.77
C GLU A 77 0.52 -1.12 -13.48
N ARG A 78 -0.05 -0.11 -12.84
CA ARG A 78 -1.49 -0.03 -12.56
C ARG A 78 -2.30 -0.10 -13.84
N GLN A 79 -1.94 0.66 -14.87
CA GLN A 79 -2.62 0.59 -16.17
C GLN A 79 -2.53 -0.80 -16.80
N THR A 80 -1.36 -1.44 -16.70
CA THR A 80 -1.18 -2.82 -17.18
C THR A 80 -2.08 -3.81 -16.42
N ILE A 81 -2.26 -3.62 -15.11
CA ILE A 81 -3.16 -4.45 -14.29
C ILE A 81 -4.62 -4.22 -14.67
N LEU A 82 -5.03 -2.97 -14.94
CA LEU A 82 -6.38 -2.64 -15.39
C LEU A 82 -6.70 -3.33 -16.71
N ASN A 83 -5.83 -3.18 -17.71
CA ASN A 83 -5.99 -3.85 -19.02
C ASN A 83 -6.09 -5.38 -18.87
N ARG A 84 -5.32 -5.97 -17.94
CA ARG A 84 -5.40 -7.42 -17.65
C ARG A 84 -6.71 -7.80 -16.97
N LEU A 85 -7.25 -6.97 -16.10
CA LEU A 85 -8.54 -7.20 -15.46
C LEU A 85 -9.67 -7.13 -16.47
N ASP A 86 -9.64 -6.19 -17.41
CA ASP A 86 -10.60 -6.11 -18.53
C ASP A 86 -10.69 -7.45 -19.27
N ILE A 87 -9.54 -7.97 -19.71
CA ILE A 87 -9.47 -9.23 -20.44
C ILE A 87 -10.01 -10.40 -19.59
N LEU A 88 -9.63 -10.47 -18.30
CA LEU A 88 -10.04 -11.55 -17.42
C LEU A 88 -11.53 -11.50 -17.06
N GLN A 89 -12.07 -10.31 -16.82
CA GLN A 89 -13.49 -10.09 -16.53
C GLN A 89 -14.34 -10.37 -17.75
N HIS A 90 -13.97 -9.83 -18.92
CA HIS A 90 -14.66 -10.11 -20.17
C HIS A 90 -14.70 -11.60 -20.49
N ARG A 91 -13.57 -12.32 -20.30
CA ARG A 91 -13.52 -13.78 -20.46
C ARG A 91 -14.43 -14.50 -19.46
N MET A 92 -14.56 -13.99 -18.24
CA MET A 92 -15.46 -14.55 -17.23
C MET A 92 -16.93 -14.36 -17.62
N ASP A 93 -17.28 -13.21 -18.18
CA ASP A 93 -18.63 -12.88 -18.61
C ASP A 93 -19.03 -13.67 -19.85
N GLN A 94 -18.17 -13.76 -20.87
CA GLN A 94 -18.39 -14.61 -22.05
C GLN A 94 -18.63 -16.07 -21.67
N ARG A 95 -17.82 -16.61 -20.75
CA ARG A 95 -18.03 -17.99 -20.28
C ARG A 95 -19.38 -18.11 -19.59
N SER A 96 -19.75 -17.16 -18.73
CA SER A 96 -21.05 -17.18 -18.06
C SER A 96 -22.22 -17.12 -19.05
N ALA A 97 -22.14 -16.28 -20.08
CA ALA A 97 -23.13 -16.18 -21.15
C ALA A 97 -23.26 -17.48 -21.96
N ASN A 98 -22.14 -18.14 -22.25
CA ASN A 98 -22.12 -19.45 -22.92
C ASN A 98 -22.47 -20.62 -21.99
N GLY A 99 -22.90 -20.35 -20.75
CA GLY A 99 -23.16 -21.37 -19.73
C GLY A 99 -21.90 -22.18 -19.36
N GLN A 100 -20.71 -21.67 -19.61
CA GLN A 100 -19.46 -22.31 -19.22
C GLN A 100 -19.00 -21.83 -17.84
N PHE A 101 -18.36 -22.73 -17.10
CA PHE A 101 -17.84 -22.40 -15.78
C PHE A 101 -16.47 -21.71 -15.86
N THR A 102 -16.30 -20.60 -15.16
CA THR A 102 -14.99 -19.96 -15.01
C THR A 102 -14.14 -20.73 -14.00
N SER A 103 -12.92 -21.08 -14.41
CA SER A 103 -11.98 -21.84 -13.57
C SER A 103 -11.51 -21.05 -12.35
N GLN A 104 -11.19 -21.76 -11.26
CA GLN A 104 -10.65 -21.15 -10.05
C GLN A 104 -9.31 -20.44 -10.29
N ALA A 105 -8.55 -20.87 -11.30
CA ALA A 105 -7.33 -20.21 -11.73
C ALA A 105 -7.58 -18.77 -12.24
N ILE A 106 -8.63 -18.56 -13.05
CA ILE A 106 -9.00 -17.23 -13.54
C ILE A 106 -9.47 -16.35 -12.38
N ILE A 107 -10.32 -16.89 -11.51
CA ILE A 107 -10.83 -16.19 -10.32
C ILE A 107 -9.67 -15.75 -9.41
N SER A 108 -8.70 -16.64 -9.19
CA SER A 108 -7.52 -16.34 -8.38
C SER A 108 -6.65 -15.26 -9.02
N LYS A 109 -6.53 -15.23 -10.35
CA LYS A 109 -5.85 -14.16 -11.09
C LYS A 109 -6.57 -12.82 -10.95
N ILE A 110 -7.91 -12.81 -11.11
CA ILE A 110 -8.71 -11.59 -10.92
C ILE A 110 -8.54 -11.06 -9.50
N LYS A 111 -8.73 -11.90 -8.48
CA LYS A 111 -8.52 -11.51 -7.08
C LYS A 111 -7.13 -10.92 -6.88
N ARG A 112 -6.07 -11.62 -7.32
CA ARG A 112 -4.69 -11.14 -7.19
C ARG A 112 -4.49 -9.77 -7.84
N ASN A 113 -5.03 -9.54 -9.03
CA ASN A 113 -4.91 -8.24 -9.71
C ASN A 113 -5.72 -7.15 -9.00
N LEU A 114 -6.93 -7.43 -8.51
CA LEU A 114 -7.71 -6.49 -7.69
C LEU A 114 -6.93 -6.09 -6.42
N TRP A 115 -6.33 -7.04 -5.71
CA TRP A 115 -5.50 -6.75 -4.53
C TRP A 115 -4.35 -5.81 -4.83
N ARG A 116 -3.76 -5.87 -6.03
CA ARG A 116 -2.64 -5.01 -6.43
C ARG A 116 -3.08 -3.60 -6.81
N LEU A 117 -4.34 -3.42 -7.20
CA LEU A 117 -4.93 -2.11 -7.50
C LEU A 117 -5.31 -1.31 -6.26
N PHE A 118 -5.68 -2.00 -5.17
CA PHE A 118 -6.13 -1.34 -3.95
C PHE A 118 -5.05 -0.41 -3.38
N ARG A 119 -5.47 0.80 -3.00
CA ARG A 119 -4.68 1.78 -2.25
C ARG A 119 -5.53 2.32 -1.11
N PHE A 120 -4.90 2.96 -0.12
CA PHE A 120 -5.63 3.75 0.87
C PHE A 120 -5.67 5.18 0.34
N ASP A 121 -6.86 5.70 0.08
CA ASP A 121 -7.01 7.13 -0.19
C ASP A 121 -7.04 7.94 1.11
N ASP A 122 -7.12 9.27 1.00
CA ASP A 122 -7.01 10.17 2.15
C ASP A 122 -8.12 9.93 3.20
N ASP A 123 -9.34 9.64 2.75
CA ASP A 123 -10.45 9.32 3.64
C ASP A 123 -10.23 7.98 4.35
N ASP A 124 -9.76 6.95 3.62
CA ASP A 124 -9.43 5.65 4.20
C ASP A 124 -8.27 5.78 5.21
N LYS A 125 -7.24 6.59 4.90
CA LYS A 125 -6.11 6.88 5.80
C LYS A 125 -6.58 7.59 7.07
N GLN A 126 -7.45 8.61 6.94
CA GLN A 126 -7.98 9.34 8.08
C GLN A 126 -8.83 8.44 8.97
N CYS A 127 -9.72 7.64 8.37
CA CYS A 127 -10.52 6.64 9.08
C CYS A 127 -9.65 5.62 9.83
N LEU A 128 -8.56 5.15 9.20
CA LEU A 128 -7.59 4.25 9.81
C LEU A 128 -6.90 4.90 11.02
N ILE A 129 -6.44 6.15 10.88
CA ILE A 129 -5.80 6.92 11.96
C ILE A 129 -6.73 7.05 13.16
N ASP A 130 -7.98 7.49 12.93
CA ASP A 130 -8.94 7.72 14.00
C ASP A 130 -9.31 6.43 14.72
N THR A 131 -9.47 5.34 13.97
CA THR A 131 -9.75 4.02 14.55
C THR A 131 -8.59 3.49 15.39
N LEU A 132 -7.35 3.64 14.93
CA LEU A 132 -6.15 3.22 15.66
C LEU A 132 -5.98 4.02 16.96
N ARG A 133 -6.21 5.34 16.90
CA ARG A 133 -6.18 6.22 18.07
C ARG A 133 -7.25 5.84 19.08
N ALA A 134 -8.49 5.59 18.62
CA ALA A 134 -9.58 5.13 19.47
C ALA A 134 -9.27 3.79 20.15
N ALA A 135 -8.52 2.90 19.48
CA ALA A 135 -8.05 1.64 20.05
C ALA A 135 -6.85 1.79 21.02
N GLY A 136 -6.33 3.02 21.21
CA GLY A 136 -5.22 3.33 22.12
C GLY A 136 -3.83 3.22 21.50
N CYS A 137 -3.70 3.24 20.16
CA CYS A 137 -2.39 3.29 19.49
C CYS A 137 -1.83 4.72 19.45
N ILE A 138 -0.50 4.84 19.51
CA ILE A 138 0.18 6.09 19.15
C ILE A 138 0.34 6.11 17.62
N VAL A 139 -0.27 7.09 16.97
CA VAL A 139 -0.26 7.21 15.49
C VAL A 139 0.42 8.51 15.06
N CYS A 140 1.41 8.38 14.18
CA CYS A 140 2.14 9.47 13.55
C CYS A 140 1.72 9.62 12.08
N PRO A 141 0.79 10.54 11.76
CA PRO A 141 0.55 10.92 10.36
C PRO A 141 1.80 11.64 9.84
N CYS A 142 2.39 11.12 8.77
CA CYS A 142 3.59 11.69 8.19
C CYS A 142 3.22 12.82 7.22
N ARG A 143 4.12 13.78 7.05
CA ARG A 143 3.94 14.84 6.04
C ARG A 143 4.01 14.26 4.63
N THR A 144 5.02 13.42 4.41
CA THR A 144 5.30 12.69 3.17
C THR A 144 5.49 11.20 3.52
N GLU A 145 6.57 10.57 3.08
CA GLU A 145 6.85 9.15 3.32
C GLU A 145 7.15 8.88 4.80
N ALA A 146 6.60 7.79 5.32
CA ALA A 146 6.82 7.29 6.67
C ALA A 146 8.28 6.93 6.91
N ASP A 147 8.97 6.40 5.89
CA ASP A 147 10.37 5.99 6.01
C ASP A 147 11.28 7.15 6.43
N LEU A 148 11.08 8.34 5.84
CA LEU A 148 11.81 9.54 6.21
C LEU A 148 11.43 10.05 7.60
N CYS A 149 10.14 9.97 7.97
CA CYS A 149 9.69 10.33 9.31
C CYS A 149 10.29 9.40 10.39
N ILE A 150 10.44 8.11 10.09
CA ILE A 150 11.10 7.15 10.96
C ILE A 150 12.61 7.43 10.98
N GLY A 151 13.25 7.61 9.83
CA GLY A 151 14.68 7.87 9.69
C GLY A 151 15.15 9.17 10.34
N SER A 152 14.28 10.19 10.41
CA SER A 152 14.57 11.48 11.09
C SER A 152 14.41 11.45 12.60
N ARG A 153 13.79 10.41 13.17
CA ARG A 153 13.63 10.30 14.63
C ARG A 153 14.95 9.89 15.27
N ALA A 154 15.60 10.84 15.93
CA ALA A 154 16.75 10.57 16.77
C ALA A 154 16.36 9.69 17.97
N CYS A 155 17.20 8.69 18.27
CA CYS A 155 17.07 7.85 19.45
C CYS A 155 17.83 8.48 20.64
N ASN A 156 17.38 9.66 21.08
CA ASN A 156 18.06 10.41 22.14
C ASN A 156 17.67 9.98 23.56
N ASP A 157 16.78 8.99 23.71
CA ASP A 157 16.29 8.48 24.98
C ASP A 157 17.07 7.26 25.50
N GLY A 158 18.15 6.87 24.81
CA GLY A 158 18.97 5.70 25.16
C GLY A 158 18.26 4.35 24.98
N ARG A 159 17.03 4.34 24.44
CA ARG A 159 16.25 3.12 24.25
C ARG A 159 16.57 2.49 22.90
N THR A 160 16.68 1.17 22.88
CA THR A 160 16.75 0.42 21.64
C THR A 160 15.38 0.48 20.94
N ARG A 161 15.36 0.93 19.69
CA ARG A 161 14.17 0.94 18.85
C ARG A 161 14.30 -0.07 17.72
N TYR A 162 13.18 -0.70 17.39
CA TYR A 162 13.04 -1.61 16.25
C TYR A 162 12.05 -1.00 15.27
N VAL A 163 12.43 -0.97 14.00
CA VAL A 163 11.52 -0.56 12.93
C VAL A 163 10.90 -1.81 12.33
N VAL A 164 9.57 -1.90 12.31
CA VAL A 164 8.86 -3.03 11.70
C VAL A 164 8.42 -2.61 10.31
N SER A 165 9.05 -3.14 9.26
CA SER A 165 8.70 -2.81 7.88
C SER A 165 9.10 -3.93 6.93
N GLY A 166 8.41 -4.02 5.78
CA GLY A 166 8.85 -4.85 4.66
C GLY A 166 10.03 -4.24 3.90
N ASP A 167 10.26 -2.93 4.06
CA ASP A 167 11.28 -2.18 3.32
C ASP A 167 12.66 -2.30 3.98
N SER A 168 13.65 -2.74 3.18
CA SER A 168 15.05 -2.84 3.61
C SER A 168 15.81 -1.53 3.55
N ASP A 169 15.34 -0.56 2.76
CA ASP A 169 16.01 0.73 2.56
C ASP A 169 16.03 1.55 3.84
N LEU A 170 15.18 1.20 4.81
CA LEU A 170 15.19 1.78 6.15
C LEU A 170 16.55 1.66 6.85
N LEU A 171 17.35 0.62 6.58
CA LEU A 171 18.69 0.49 7.16
C LEU A 171 19.70 1.51 6.60
N ILE A 172 19.39 2.18 5.49
CA ILE A 172 20.24 3.22 4.91
C ILE A 172 20.22 4.47 5.81
N TYR A 173 19.06 4.82 6.39
CA TYR A 173 18.93 6.00 7.24
C TYR A 173 19.84 5.92 8.45
N ARG A 174 20.55 7.02 8.72
CA ARG A 174 21.54 7.12 9.79
C ARG A 174 21.03 6.62 11.15
N ASN A 175 19.82 7.01 11.55
CA ASN A 175 19.29 6.75 12.90
C ASN A 175 18.62 5.37 13.07
N ILE A 176 18.50 4.58 12.01
CA ILE A 176 17.87 3.26 12.06
C ILE A 176 18.97 2.19 12.14
N HIS A 177 18.96 1.40 13.20
CA HIS A 177 19.96 0.33 13.42
C HIS A 177 19.36 -1.07 13.28
N ARG A 178 18.05 -1.23 13.44
CA ARG A 178 17.38 -2.52 13.54
C ARG A 178 16.05 -2.50 12.82
N VAL A 179 15.91 -3.38 11.84
CA VAL A 179 14.66 -3.57 11.09
C VAL A 179 14.17 -5.00 11.27
N LEU A 180 12.93 -5.15 11.73
CA LEU A 180 12.19 -6.40 11.78
C LEU A 180 11.36 -6.52 10.50
N ARG A 181 11.74 -7.46 9.62
CA ARG A 181 11.01 -7.71 8.38
C ARG A 181 10.05 -8.88 8.54
N PRO A 182 8.75 -8.71 8.24
CA PRO A 182 7.80 -9.81 8.32
C PRO A 182 8.08 -10.86 7.23
N LEU A 183 8.03 -12.14 7.59
CA LEU A 183 8.17 -13.21 6.60
C LEU A 183 6.87 -13.38 5.79
N PRO A 184 6.89 -13.31 4.45
CA PRO A 184 5.69 -13.29 3.61
C PRO A 184 4.73 -14.50 3.76
N ARG A 185 5.18 -15.60 4.40
CA ARG A 185 4.43 -16.85 4.53
C ARG A 185 4.24 -17.30 5.98
N THR A 186 4.80 -16.59 6.94
CA THR A 186 4.80 -17.01 8.35
C THR A 186 4.29 -15.87 9.20
N ARG A 187 3.08 -16.02 9.74
CA ARG A 187 2.45 -14.96 10.55
C ARG A 187 3.21 -14.77 11.86
N GLY A 188 3.38 -13.52 12.27
CA GLY A 188 4.01 -13.17 13.54
C GLY A 188 5.50 -13.53 13.63
N VAL A 189 6.10 -13.99 12.54
CA VAL A 189 7.53 -14.29 12.48
C VAL A 189 8.23 -13.20 11.69
N PHE A 190 9.28 -12.69 12.30
CA PHE A 190 10.08 -11.60 11.79
C PHE A 190 11.54 -12.05 11.70
N THR A 191 12.22 -11.59 10.67
CA THR A 191 13.68 -11.64 10.61
C THR A 191 14.23 -10.30 11.06
N LEU A 192 15.12 -10.33 12.04
CA LEU A 192 15.85 -9.15 12.48
C LEU A 192 17.04 -8.92 11.57
N TYR A 193 17.12 -7.72 11.01
CA TYR A 193 18.30 -7.22 10.31
C TYR A 193 18.89 -6.08 11.14
N THR A 194 20.18 -6.20 11.46
CA THR A 194 20.93 -5.12 12.11
C THR A 194 21.83 -4.43 11.09
N LYS A 195 22.07 -3.13 11.30
CA LYS A 195 23.00 -2.35 10.47
C LYS A 195 24.40 -2.95 10.51
N GLU A 196 24.80 -3.46 11.67
CA GLU A 196 26.10 -4.09 11.91
C GLU A 196 26.27 -5.37 11.07
N ASP A 197 25.24 -6.22 11.00
CA ASP A 197 25.27 -7.43 10.17
C ASP A 197 25.36 -7.10 8.68
N VAL A 198 24.67 -6.05 8.23
CA VAL A 198 24.73 -5.58 6.83
C VAL A 198 26.12 -5.05 6.49
N LEU A 199 26.70 -4.22 7.37
CA LEU A 199 28.06 -3.71 7.19
C LEU A 199 29.08 -4.84 7.09
N LYS A 200 28.99 -5.83 7.98
CA LYS A 200 29.86 -7.01 7.96
C LYS A 200 29.68 -7.84 6.69
N THR A 201 28.44 -8.06 6.27
CA THR A 201 28.13 -8.88 5.08
C THR A 201 28.60 -8.21 3.79
N LEU A 202 28.45 -6.89 3.70
CA LEU A 202 28.90 -6.11 2.54
C LEU A 202 30.37 -5.70 2.64
N ASP A 203 31.04 -6.01 3.75
CA ASP A 203 32.42 -5.59 4.05
C ASP A 203 32.58 -4.07 3.89
N LEU A 204 31.63 -3.29 4.41
CA LEU A 204 31.64 -1.83 4.32
C LEU A 204 32.28 -1.20 5.57
N PRO A 205 33.17 -0.20 5.44
CA PRO A 205 33.96 0.28 6.57
C PRO A 205 33.16 0.97 7.69
N SER A 206 32.02 1.60 7.38
CA SER A 206 31.24 2.31 8.39
C SER A 206 29.78 2.51 7.98
N PRO A 207 28.87 2.86 8.93
CA PRO A 207 27.48 3.24 8.64
C PRO A 207 27.34 4.29 7.54
N ARG A 208 28.29 5.23 7.44
CA ARG A 208 28.28 6.28 6.40
C ARG A 208 28.58 5.71 5.01
N HIS A 209 29.40 4.65 4.92
CA HIS A 209 29.61 3.93 3.66
C HIS A 209 28.37 3.14 3.24
N LEU A 210 27.60 2.60 4.20
CA LEU A 210 26.31 1.99 3.90
C LEU A 210 25.28 3.01 3.43
N GLU A 211 25.27 4.20 4.03
CA GLU A 211 24.42 5.29 3.59
C GLU A 211 24.77 5.73 2.16
N LEU A 212 26.06 5.91 1.84
CA LEU A 212 26.53 6.14 0.48
C LEU A 212 26.13 5.01 -0.46
N PHE A 213 26.27 3.75 -0.03
CA PHE A 213 25.85 2.58 -0.79
C PHE A 213 24.35 2.65 -1.13
N GLY A 214 23.49 3.01 -0.18
CA GLY A 214 22.07 3.21 -0.46
C GLY A 214 21.80 4.33 -1.47
N ILE A 215 22.53 5.45 -1.37
CA ILE A 215 22.38 6.61 -2.26
C ILE A 215 22.74 6.28 -3.71
N VAL A 216 23.82 5.53 -3.95
CA VAL A 216 24.38 5.35 -5.30
C VAL A 216 23.84 4.14 -6.06
N ASN A 217 23.14 3.24 -5.36
CA ASN A 217 22.45 2.13 -5.99
C ASN A 217 21.05 2.53 -6.46
N GLU A 218 20.44 1.70 -7.30
CA GLU A 218 19.06 1.92 -7.74
C GLU A 218 18.14 1.93 -6.52
N ASN A 219 17.40 3.03 -6.37
CA ASN A 219 16.46 3.25 -5.28
C ASN A 219 15.24 4.04 -5.80
N ASP A 220 14.27 4.29 -4.92
CA ASP A 220 13.03 5.00 -5.24
C ASP A 220 13.26 6.46 -5.75
N TYR A 221 14.43 7.06 -5.49
CA TYR A 221 14.76 8.46 -5.79
C TYR A 221 15.74 8.63 -6.97
N SER A 222 16.62 7.66 -7.22
CA SER A 222 17.63 7.76 -8.28
C SER A 222 17.93 6.41 -8.93
N ASP A 223 18.24 6.45 -10.22
CA ASP A 223 18.83 5.31 -10.93
C ASP A 223 20.27 5.05 -10.49
N ASN A 224 20.68 3.80 -10.66
CA ASN A 224 22.09 3.45 -10.60
C ASN A 224 22.80 3.93 -11.87
N ILE A 225 24.11 4.17 -11.77
CA ILE A 225 24.94 4.43 -12.96
C ILE A 225 24.89 3.16 -13.85
N PRO A 226 24.60 3.29 -15.16
CA PRO A 226 24.57 2.15 -16.06
C PRO A 226 25.86 1.32 -15.98
N THR A 227 25.73 0.00 -16.09
CA THR A 227 26.83 -0.99 -16.00
C THR A 227 27.41 -1.23 -14.60
N LEU A 228 27.07 -0.39 -13.62
CA LEU A 228 27.41 -0.67 -12.23
C LEU A 228 26.24 -1.39 -11.57
N ALA A 229 26.54 -2.41 -10.76
CA ALA A 229 25.57 -3.16 -9.97
C ALA A 229 26.01 -3.18 -8.50
N LEU A 230 25.15 -3.67 -7.61
CA LEU A 230 25.37 -3.70 -6.16
C LEU A 230 26.79 -4.14 -5.76
N ALA A 231 27.27 -5.26 -6.28
CA ALA A 231 28.59 -5.78 -5.93
C ALA A 231 29.73 -4.84 -6.34
N ARG A 232 29.66 -4.25 -7.54
CA ARG A 232 30.68 -3.32 -8.04
C ARG A 232 30.63 -1.99 -7.29
N ASN A 233 29.43 -1.53 -6.93
CA ASN A 233 29.26 -0.33 -6.13
C ASN A 233 29.84 -0.52 -4.73
N ALA A 234 29.63 -1.67 -4.10
CA ALA A 234 30.26 -2.01 -2.83
C ALA A 234 31.78 -1.99 -2.95
N GLU A 235 32.35 -2.62 -3.98
CA GLU A 235 33.80 -2.65 -4.21
C GLU A 235 34.41 -1.24 -4.33
N ILE A 236 33.77 -0.34 -5.10
CA ILE A 236 34.23 1.06 -5.22
C ILE A 236 34.16 1.73 -3.84
N ILE A 237 33.03 1.59 -3.14
CA ILE A 237 32.79 2.26 -1.86
C ILE A 237 33.75 1.81 -0.77
N ARG A 238 34.17 0.54 -0.76
CA ARG A 238 35.19 0.05 0.19
C ARG A 238 36.51 0.79 0.10
N GLY A 239 36.87 1.29 -1.10
CA GLY A 239 38.07 2.07 -1.33
C GLY A 239 37.92 3.58 -1.08
N ILE A 240 36.73 4.06 -0.72
CA ILE A 240 36.49 5.49 -0.48
C ILE A 240 36.91 5.83 0.96
N PRO A 241 37.77 6.84 1.17
CA PRO A 241 38.11 7.29 2.51
C PRO A 241 36.89 7.84 3.25
N TYR A 242 36.84 7.63 4.56
CA TYR A 242 35.83 8.23 5.40
C TYR A 242 35.94 9.77 5.36
N GLY A 243 34.82 10.43 5.12
CA GLY A 243 34.72 11.89 5.06
C GLY A 243 33.30 12.37 5.30
N ASP A 244 33.03 13.65 5.03
CA ASP A 244 31.65 14.11 4.87
C ASP A 244 30.98 13.43 3.67
N MET A 245 29.64 13.37 3.67
CA MET A 245 28.92 12.61 2.65
C MET A 245 29.09 13.18 1.24
N THR A 246 29.21 14.50 1.11
CA THR A 246 29.44 15.16 -0.18
C THR A 246 30.78 14.73 -0.77
N ALA A 247 31.87 14.81 0.01
CA ALA A 247 33.19 14.40 -0.41
C ALA A 247 33.25 12.90 -0.78
N MET A 248 32.61 12.05 0.01
CA MET A 248 32.55 10.61 -0.26
C MET A 248 31.77 10.32 -1.56
N ARG A 249 30.63 10.98 -1.78
CA ARG A 249 29.83 10.86 -2.99
C ARG A 249 30.58 11.36 -4.23
N ASP A 250 31.24 12.51 -4.13
CA ASP A 250 31.99 13.08 -5.25
C ASP A 250 33.18 12.18 -5.62
N LYS A 251 33.87 11.61 -4.63
CA LYS A 251 34.92 10.60 -4.84
C LYS A 251 34.36 9.34 -5.52
N TYR A 252 33.19 8.85 -5.09
CA TYR A 252 32.51 7.75 -5.75
C TYR A 252 32.25 8.04 -7.23
N ILE A 253 31.67 9.21 -7.54
CA ILE A 253 31.36 9.62 -8.92
C ILE A 253 32.64 9.67 -9.77
N SER A 254 33.75 10.22 -9.22
CA SER A 254 35.04 10.24 -9.91
C SER A 254 35.56 8.84 -10.25
N GLU A 255 35.50 7.90 -9.30
CA GLU A 255 35.92 6.51 -9.55
C GLU A 255 34.97 5.78 -10.51
N ALA A 256 33.66 6.01 -10.39
CA ALA A 256 32.66 5.44 -11.30
C ALA A 256 32.87 5.92 -12.74
N ARG A 257 33.16 7.21 -12.96
CA ARG A 257 33.53 7.76 -14.29
C ARG A 257 34.79 7.10 -14.82
N ARG A 258 35.81 6.91 -13.99
CA ARG A 258 37.08 6.26 -14.38
C ARG A 258 36.85 4.82 -14.85
N ILE A 259 35.99 4.08 -14.17
CA ILE A 259 35.70 2.67 -14.47
C ILE A 259 34.79 2.53 -15.69
N THR A 260 33.67 3.26 -15.71
CA THR A 260 32.64 3.11 -16.74
C THR A 260 32.97 3.87 -18.03
N ARG A 261 33.82 4.90 -17.95
CA ARG A 261 34.07 5.89 -19.01
C ARG A 261 32.81 6.65 -19.46
N ILE A 262 31.75 6.59 -18.67
CA ILE A 262 30.49 7.31 -18.93
C ILE A 262 30.57 8.68 -18.23
N PRO A 263 30.14 9.77 -18.89
CA PRO A 263 29.99 11.05 -18.23
C PRO A 263 28.81 11.00 -17.25
N VAL A 264 29.11 10.97 -15.94
CA VAL A 264 28.10 10.98 -14.87
C VAL A 264 28.14 12.34 -14.18
N PRO A 265 27.12 13.21 -14.24
CA PRO A 265 27.18 14.54 -13.59
C PRO A 265 27.38 14.42 -12.07
N SER A 266 27.98 15.44 -11.44
CA SER A 266 28.15 15.45 -9.97
C SER A 266 26.81 15.45 -9.20
N THR A 267 25.77 15.97 -9.84
CA THR A 267 24.40 16.07 -9.32
C THR A 267 23.58 14.79 -9.51
N TYR A 268 24.16 13.73 -10.09
CA TYR A 268 23.44 12.52 -10.50
C TYR A 268 22.62 11.88 -9.36
N PHE A 269 23.14 11.95 -8.14
CA PHE A 269 22.51 11.36 -6.95
C PHE A 269 21.91 12.39 -5.99
N ASP A 270 21.69 13.64 -6.42
CA ASP A 270 21.24 14.71 -5.51
C ASP A 270 19.89 14.42 -4.85
N MET A 271 18.96 13.76 -5.56
CA MET A 271 17.64 13.42 -5.02
C MET A 271 17.73 12.35 -3.91
N ALA A 272 18.48 11.27 -4.15
CA ALA A 272 18.71 10.23 -3.15
C ALA A 272 19.52 10.77 -1.96
N TYR A 273 20.55 11.59 -2.22
CA TYR A 273 21.31 12.29 -1.19
C TYR A 273 20.39 13.16 -0.31
N LYS A 274 19.53 13.97 -0.93
CA LYS A 274 18.57 14.83 -0.22
C LYS A 274 17.63 14.01 0.69
N CYS A 275 17.15 12.86 0.23
CA CYS A 275 16.21 12.03 0.98
C CYS A 275 16.87 11.22 2.10
N PHE A 276 17.95 10.48 1.81
CA PHE A 276 18.58 9.59 2.77
C PHE A 276 19.50 10.33 3.76
N HIS A 277 20.26 11.31 3.28
CA HIS A 277 21.25 12.03 4.09
C HIS A 277 20.68 13.30 4.71
N SER A 278 20.14 14.19 3.89
CA SER A 278 19.61 15.46 4.39
C SER A 278 18.25 15.31 5.06
N LEU A 279 17.57 14.16 4.89
CA LEU A 279 16.24 13.88 5.43
C LEU A 279 15.21 14.93 5.00
N LEU A 280 15.28 15.34 3.73
CA LEU A 280 14.39 16.34 3.14
C LEU A 280 13.56 15.74 2.00
N GLN A 281 12.26 16.03 2.04
CA GLN A 281 11.32 15.76 0.96
C GLN A 281 10.46 16.99 0.70
N THR A 282 10.11 17.18 -0.57
CA THR A 282 9.29 18.30 -1.01
C THR A 282 7.89 17.81 -1.36
N LEU A 283 6.87 18.55 -0.89
CA LEU A 283 5.49 18.33 -1.31
C LEU A 283 5.31 18.84 -2.75
N PRO A 284 4.54 18.14 -3.59
CA PRO A 284 4.22 18.62 -4.93
C PRO A 284 3.29 19.83 -4.87
N ASP A 285 3.40 20.71 -5.87
CA ASP A 285 2.53 21.89 -6.01
C ASP A 285 1.06 21.50 -6.28
N GLN A 286 0.84 20.31 -6.84
CA GLN A 286 -0.49 19.74 -7.07
C GLN A 286 -0.60 18.38 -6.36
N ARG A 287 -1.62 18.24 -5.51
CA ARG A 287 -2.00 16.94 -4.96
C ARG A 287 -2.70 16.13 -6.05
N HIS A 288 -2.14 14.96 -6.36
CA HIS A 288 -2.89 13.93 -7.06
C HIS A 288 -3.71 13.15 -6.04
N ALA A 289 -5.03 13.28 -6.07
CA ALA A 289 -5.90 12.42 -5.29
C ALA A 289 -5.73 10.97 -5.79
N GLU A 290 -5.34 10.06 -4.90
CA GLU A 290 -5.36 8.63 -5.20
C GLU A 290 -6.82 8.16 -5.27
N LEU A 291 -7.39 8.09 -6.47
CA LEU A 291 -8.77 7.62 -6.63
C LEU A 291 -8.78 6.08 -6.66
N ASN A 292 -9.47 5.50 -5.67
CA ASN A 292 -9.79 4.07 -5.61
C ASN A 292 -11.07 3.69 -6.39
N GLU A 293 -11.72 4.66 -7.04
CA GLU A 293 -12.99 4.45 -7.77
C GLU A 293 -12.90 3.28 -8.75
N GLU A 294 -11.80 3.19 -9.49
CA GLU A 294 -11.57 2.11 -10.44
C GLU A 294 -11.46 0.75 -9.72
N PHE A 295 -10.77 0.66 -8.58
CA PHE A 295 -10.72 -0.58 -7.80
C PHE A 295 -12.12 -1.03 -7.38
N PHE A 296 -12.91 -0.13 -6.79
CA PHE A 296 -14.26 -0.47 -6.31
C PHE A 296 -15.20 -0.83 -7.45
N THR A 297 -15.12 -0.13 -8.58
CA THR A 297 -15.86 -0.45 -9.80
C THR A 297 -15.52 -1.86 -10.28
N ARG A 298 -14.24 -2.19 -10.42
CA ARG A 298 -13.79 -3.52 -10.85
C ARG A 298 -14.15 -4.61 -9.85
N GLN A 299 -14.08 -4.31 -8.55
CA GLN A 299 -14.49 -5.24 -7.50
C GLN A 299 -15.99 -5.51 -7.56
N GLY A 300 -16.82 -4.48 -7.76
CA GLY A 300 -18.27 -4.60 -7.93
C GLY A 300 -18.64 -5.46 -9.14
N THR A 301 -18.06 -5.19 -10.32
CA THR A 301 -18.25 -6.02 -11.52
C THR A 301 -17.87 -7.47 -11.26
N PHE A 302 -16.72 -7.71 -10.63
CA PHE A 302 -16.29 -9.05 -10.29
C PHE A 302 -17.27 -9.78 -9.35
N GLN A 303 -17.80 -9.09 -8.34
CA GLN A 303 -18.81 -9.65 -7.43
C GLN A 303 -20.11 -9.96 -8.16
N ALA A 304 -20.61 -9.07 -9.02
CA ALA A 304 -21.81 -9.27 -9.81
C ALA A 304 -21.70 -10.51 -10.70
N SER A 305 -20.59 -10.66 -11.42
CA SER A 305 -20.33 -11.83 -12.27
C SER A 305 -20.16 -13.13 -11.45
N MET A 306 -19.63 -13.05 -10.21
CA MET A 306 -19.62 -14.18 -9.28
C MET A 306 -21.04 -14.60 -8.84
N HIS A 307 -21.93 -13.64 -8.58
CA HIS A 307 -23.33 -13.90 -8.26
C HIS A 307 -24.10 -14.50 -9.44
N LEU A 308 -23.88 -14.00 -10.66
CA LEU A 308 -24.47 -14.57 -11.88
C LEU A 308 -24.06 -16.03 -12.06
N ARG A 309 -22.78 -16.34 -11.89
CA ARG A 309 -22.26 -17.71 -11.94
C ARG A 309 -22.95 -18.62 -10.91
N TYR A 310 -23.18 -18.14 -9.69
CA TYR A 310 -23.89 -18.90 -8.67
C TYR A 310 -25.35 -19.18 -9.09
N ARG A 311 -26.05 -18.17 -9.61
CA ARG A 311 -27.43 -18.34 -10.12
C ARG A 311 -27.52 -19.34 -11.27
N VAL A 312 -26.67 -19.22 -12.29
CA VAL A 312 -26.66 -20.16 -13.44
C VAL A 312 -26.39 -21.60 -12.97
N ARG A 313 -25.49 -21.78 -12.00
CA ARG A 313 -25.24 -23.10 -11.39
C ARG A 313 -26.49 -23.64 -10.70
N GLN A 314 -27.18 -22.81 -9.90
CA GLN A 314 -28.41 -23.23 -9.22
C GLN A 314 -29.52 -23.59 -10.19
N GLN A 315 -29.70 -22.79 -11.26
CA GLN A 315 -30.67 -23.09 -12.32
C GLN A 315 -30.39 -24.44 -12.99
N ARG A 316 -29.12 -24.78 -13.25
CA ARG A 316 -28.76 -26.08 -13.81
C ARG A 316 -28.98 -27.25 -12.85
N ILE A 317 -28.67 -27.07 -11.57
CA ILE A 317 -28.96 -28.08 -10.55
C ILE A 317 -30.47 -28.33 -10.50
N ASN A 318 -31.26 -27.27 -10.50
CA ASN A 318 -32.72 -27.35 -10.47
C ASN A 318 -33.31 -27.96 -11.75
N ALA A 319 -32.72 -27.70 -12.92
CA ALA A 319 -33.15 -28.29 -14.19
C ALA A 319 -32.70 -29.76 -14.38
N ALA A 320 -31.61 -30.17 -13.73
CA ALA A 320 -31.09 -31.54 -13.78
C ALA A 320 -31.71 -32.46 -12.73
N LEU A 321 -32.43 -31.92 -11.75
CA LEU A 321 -33.27 -32.72 -10.86
C LEU A 321 -34.44 -33.26 -11.68
N PRO A 322 -34.67 -34.59 -11.71
CA PRO A 322 -35.85 -35.13 -12.37
C PRO A 322 -37.09 -34.50 -11.73
N ALA A 323 -38.10 -34.23 -12.55
CA ALA A 323 -39.43 -33.82 -12.09
C ALA A 323 -39.97 -34.91 -11.16
N GLN A 324 -39.61 -34.86 -9.88
CA GLN A 324 -40.26 -35.65 -8.86
C GLN A 324 -41.68 -35.12 -8.78
N SER A 325 -42.61 -36.04 -9.02
CA SER A 325 -44.05 -35.86 -9.07
C SER A 325 -44.55 -34.74 -8.17
N THR A 326 -45.41 -33.90 -8.74
CA THR A 326 -46.15 -32.79 -8.13
C THR A 326 -46.83 -33.12 -6.79
N SER A 327 -46.98 -34.40 -6.44
CA SER A 327 -47.47 -34.85 -5.13
C SER A 327 -46.48 -34.64 -3.97
N ALA A 328 -45.16 -34.73 -4.19
CA ALA A 328 -44.16 -34.56 -3.13
C ALA A 328 -43.86 -33.08 -2.82
N GLN A 329 -43.98 -32.20 -3.82
CA GLN A 329 -43.82 -30.75 -3.65
C GLN A 329 -45.00 -30.10 -2.90
N ALA A 330 -46.23 -30.59 -3.09
CA ALA A 330 -47.40 -30.13 -2.35
C ALA A 330 -47.35 -30.51 -0.86
N ALA A 331 -46.85 -31.71 -0.54
CA ALA A 331 -46.68 -32.17 0.85
C ALA A 331 -45.57 -31.40 1.59
N ALA A 332 -44.48 -31.04 0.90
CA ALA A 332 -43.39 -30.24 1.47
C ALA A 332 -43.76 -28.77 1.68
N GLN A 333 -44.62 -28.19 0.83
CA GLN A 333 -45.15 -26.83 1.01
C GLN A 333 -46.19 -26.73 2.14
N ALA A 334 -47.00 -27.77 2.35
CA ALA A 334 -47.95 -27.82 3.48
C ALA A 334 -47.24 -27.98 4.84
N ALA A 335 -46.10 -28.68 4.90
CA ALA A 335 -45.31 -28.82 6.13
C ALA A 335 -44.51 -27.56 6.51
N ALA A 336 -44.32 -26.61 5.60
CA ALA A 336 -43.57 -25.37 5.85
C ALA A 336 -44.41 -24.22 6.43
N ILE A 337 -45.75 -24.37 6.51
CA ILE A 337 -46.67 -23.34 7.01
C ILE A 337 -46.94 -23.46 8.52
N GLN A 338 -46.56 -24.56 9.17
CA GLN A 338 -46.54 -24.65 10.64
C GLN A 338 -45.10 -24.64 11.13
N ALA A 339 -44.65 -23.45 11.54
CA ALA A 339 -43.38 -23.26 12.22
C ALA A 339 -43.35 -24.03 13.55
N PRO A 340 -42.44 -24.99 13.76
CA PRO A 340 -42.02 -25.33 15.10
C PRO A 340 -40.98 -24.29 15.52
N GLN A 341 -41.29 -23.50 16.55
CA GLN A 341 -40.25 -22.77 17.27
C GLN A 341 -39.30 -23.81 17.89
N ILE A 342 -38.10 -23.91 17.32
CA ILE A 342 -37.00 -24.70 17.90
C ILE A 342 -35.88 -23.72 18.30
N PRO A 343 -35.32 -23.84 19.51
CA PRO A 343 -34.47 -22.83 20.12
C PRO A 343 -33.15 -22.67 19.36
N MET A 344 -32.61 -21.46 19.38
CA MET A 344 -31.26 -21.16 18.91
C MET A 344 -30.22 -22.06 19.61
N ARG A 345 -29.83 -23.15 18.95
CA ARG A 345 -28.55 -23.82 19.21
C ARG A 345 -27.44 -22.98 18.60
N ARG A 346 -26.44 -22.65 19.42
CA ARG A 346 -25.21 -21.95 19.02
C ARG A 346 -24.56 -22.65 17.82
N PRO A 347 -24.27 -21.95 16.71
CA PRO A 347 -23.49 -22.51 15.62
C PRO A 347 -22.05 -22.72 16.09
N SER A 348 -21.60 -23.97 16.01
CA SER A 348 -20.22 -24.39 16.14
C SER A 348 -19.31 -23.64 15.16
N ASP A 349 -18.16 -23.19 15.66
CA ASP A 349 -17.03 -22.63 14.92
C ASP A 349 -16.68 -23.49 13.70
N LYS A 350 -17.07 -23.01 12.52
CA LYS A 350 -16.49 -23.29 11.19
C LYS A 350 -17.50 -22.75 10.18
N THR A 351 -17.31 -21.51 9.74
CA THR A 351 -17.59 -20.95 8.40
C THR A 351 -17.77 -19.43 8.52
N VAL A 352 -16.65 -18.70 8.47
CA VAL A 352 -16.63 -17.29 8.04
C VAL A 352 -15.56 -17.17 6.97
N VAL A 353 -15.99 -16.72 5.80
CA VAL A 353 -15.22 -16.68 4.55
C VAL A 353 -14.29 -15.48 4.53
N ASN A 354 -12.99 -15.78 4.51
CA ASN A 354 -11.86 -15.05 3.90
C ASN A 354 -12.14 -13.63 3.36
N MET A 355 -11.93 -12.64 4.23
CA MET A 355 -11.40 -11.32 3.86
C MET A 355 -10.09 -11.14 4.66
N TYR A 356 -9.04 -10.66 4.00
CA TYR A 356 -7.62 -10.76 4.40
C TYR A 356 -7.08 -12.18 4.30
N ARG A 357 -5.99 -12.39 3.55
CA ARG A 357 -5.24 -13.64 3.63
C ARG A 357 -3.95 -13.43 4.41
N PRO A 358 -3.98 -13.56 5.73
CA PRO A 358 -2.86 -14.15 6.42
C PRO A 358 -3.10 -15.70 6.36
N VAL A 359 -2.07 -16.54 6.39
CA VAL A 359 -2.23 -18.02 6.28
C VAL A 359 -2.23 -18.62 7.68
N PHE A 360 -3.31 -19.31 8.09
CA PHE A 360 -3.37 -20.06 9.35
C PHE A 360 -3.29 -21.56 9.02
N ALA A 361 -2.37 -22.27 9.67
CA ALA A 361 -2.48 -23.69 9.95
C ALA A 361 -2.52 -23.82 11.47
N THR A 362 -3.52 -24.51 11.99
CA THR A 362 -3.66 -24.84 13.41
C THR A 362 -2.71 -25.98 13.75
N LEU A 363 -1.88 -25.80 14.78
CA LEU A 363 -1.24 -26.90 15.51
C LEU A 363 -1.86 -26.95 16.90
N SER A 364 -2.19 -28.17 17.34
CA SER A 364 -2.84 -28.52 18.60
C SER A 364 -1.94 -28.31 19.82
N ASP A 365 -2.56 -28.17 20.99
CA ASP A 365 -2.00 -27.86 22.32
C ASP A 365 -0.95 -28.85 22.91
N GLN A 366 -0.23 -29.62 22.09
CA GLN A 366 0.77 -30.59 22.55
C GLN A 366 2.23 -30.19 22.31
N GLN A 367 2.53 -28.95 21.90
CA GLN A 367 3.92 -28.51 21.66
C GLN A 367 4.38 -27.29 22.47
N LEU A 368 3.68 -26.97 23.57
CA LEU A 368 4.12 -25.95 24.56
C LEU A 368 4.87 -26.56 25.76
N ALA A 369 5.45 -27.74 25.58
CA ALA A 369 6.40 -28.33 26.53
C ALA A 369 7.61 -28.85 25.76
N ASN A 370 8.55 -27.95 25.45
CA ASN A 370 10.01 -28.16 25.40
C ASN A 370 10.73 -26.88 25.00
#